data_AF-A0A524EUD0-F1
#
_entry.id   AF-A0A524EUD0-F1
#
_cell.length_a   1.000
_cell.length_b   1.000
_cell.length_c   1.000
_cell.angle_alpha   90.00
_cell.angle_beta   90.00
_cell.angle_gamma   90.00
#
_symmetry.space_group_name_H-M   'P 1'
#
loop_
_entity.id
_entity.type
_entity.pdbx_description
1 polymer ?
#
loop_
_entity_poly.entity_id
_entity_poly.type
_entity_poly.pdbx_seq_one_letter_code
_entity_poly.pdbx_strand_id
1 'polypeptide(L)'
;MPVGILVIRWDNEIGPINEGFYPENLKITNNLLTQVYSSHRYQSLKPGFASISLKNNKVVSFFSGVGADYISAENYVVALLLRRDEKPNKYREILKTIAAEILDKIQDGKFKRVLPDLYKDLAKI
;
A
#
# COMPACT_ATOMS: atom_id res chain seq x y z
N MET A 1 6.09 -13.14 -7.01
CA MET A 1 5.74 -11.88 -7.66
C MET A 1 4.51 -11.24 -7.01
N PRO A 2 4.49 -9.91 -6.91
CA PRO A 2 3.29 -9.16 -6.55
C PRO A 2 2.23 -9.29 -7.65
N VAL A 3 0.98 -9.39 -7.25
CA VAL A 3 -0.23 -9.43 -8.10
C VAL A 3 -0.69 -8.00 -8.44
N GLY A 4 -0.41 -7.05 -7.55
CA GLY A 4 -0.75 -5.64 -7.77
C GLY A 4 -0.29 -4.75 -6.62
N ILE A 5 -0.32 -3.45 -6.87
CA ILE A 5 -0.07 -2.37 -5.91
C ILE A 5 -1.34 -1.54 -5.72
N LEU A 6 -1.55 -1.09 -4.49
CA LEU A 6 -2.67 -0.29 -4.04
C LEU A 6 -2.18 0.92 -3.27
N VAL A 7 -2.83 2.06 -3.44
CA VAL A 7 -2.66 3.27 -2.62
C VAL A 7 -4.01 3.55 -1.99
N ILE A 8 -4.06 3.45 -0.67
CA ILE A 8 -5.28 3.58 0.12
C ILE A 8 -5.15 4.83 0.97
N ARG A 9 -6.18 5.68 0.97
CA ARG A 9 -6.30 6.83 1.89
C ARG A 9 -7.42 6.56 2.87
N TRP A 10 -7.26 7.00 4.11
CA TRP A 10 -8.38 7.09 5.02
C TRP A 10 -9.14 8.41 4.85
N ASP A 11 -10.44 8.26 4.64
CA ASP A 11 -11.40 9.33 4.65
C ASP A 11 -12.23 9.26 5.93
N ASN A 12 -12.48 10.40 6.59
CA ASN A 12 -13.15 10.40 7.90
C ASN A 12 -14.66 10.10 7.80
N GLU A 13 -15.27 10.31 6.63
CA GLU A 13 -16.71 10.07 6.43
C GLU A 13 -16.95 8.69 5.81
N ILE A 14 -16.09 8.27 4.88
CA ILE A 14 -16.29 7.07 4.06
C ILE A 14 -15.45 5.88 4.59
N GLY A 15 -14.34 6.16 5.28
CA GLY A 15 -13.35 5.16 5.67
C GLY A 15 -12.27 4.96 4.60
N PRO A 16 -11.75 3.73 4.42
CA PRO A 16 -10.63 3.48 3.52
C PRO A 16 -11.08 3.52 2.06
N ILE A 17 -10.51 4.45 1.29
CA ILE A 17 -10.77 4.62 -0.13
C ILE A 17 -9.54 4.27 -0.97
N ASN A 18 -9.78 3.82 -2.19
CA ASN A 18 -8.72 3.52 -3.15
C ASN A 18 -8.36 4.78 -3.94
N GLU A 19 -7.16 5.30 -3.74
CA GLU A 19 -6.64 6.46 -4.47
C GLU A 19 -6.06 6.08 -5.82
N GLY A 20 -5.49 4.87 -5.92
CA GLY A 20 -4.91 4.36 -7.15
C GLY A 20 -4.39 2.94 -7.00
N PHE A 21 -4.34 2.23 -8.12
CA PHE A 21 -3.90 0.84 -8.15
C PHE A 21 -3.34 0.47 -9.51
N TYR A 22 -2.53 -0.58 -9.52
CA TYR A 22 -2.01 -1.17 -10.74
C TYR A 22 -1.81 -2.69 -10.53
N PRO A 23 -2.07 -3.54 -11.53
CA PRO A 23 -2.60 -3.23 -12.86
C PRO A 23 -4.09 -2.85 -12.84
N GLU A 24 -4.59 -2.19 -13.89
CA GLU A 24 -5.97 -1.69 -13.98
C GLU A 24 -7.04 -2.79 -13.98
N ASN A 25 -6.66 -4.03 -14.33
CA ASN A 25 -7.55 -5.20 -14.29
C ASN A 25 -7.65 -5.86 -12.90
N LEU A 26 -7.00 -5.29 -11.88
CA LEU A 26 -7.03 -5.82 -10.53
C LEU A 26 -8.42 -5.66 -9.92
N LYS A 27 -9.02 -6.77 -9.48
CA LYS A 27 -10.31 -6.77 -8.80
C LYS A 27 -10.15 -6.38 -7.33
N ILE A 28 -10.38 -5.10 -7.03
CA ILE A 28 -10.33 -4.55 -5.68
C ILE A 28 -11.74 -4.50 -5.11
N THR A 29 -11.92 -5.03 -3.91
CA THR A 29 -13.19 -4.94 -3.18
C THR A 29 -13.02 -4.03 -1.97
N ASN A 30 -14.09 -3.34 -1.55
CA ASN A 30 -14.06 -2.52 -0.34
C ASN A 30 -13.65 -3.33 0.89
N ASN A 31 -14.07 -4.59 0.98
CA ASN A 31 -13.66 -5.49 2.05
C ASN A 31 -12.13 -5.69 2.10
N LEU A 32 -11.46 -5.81 0.96
CA LEU A 32 -10.01 -5.89 0.90
C LEU A 32 -9.36 -4.58 1.39
N LEU A 33 -9.85 -3.42 0.94
CA LEU A 33 -9.33 -2.12 1.36
C LEU A 33 -9.43 -1.95 2.88
N THR A 34 -10.61 -2.25 3.44
CA THR A 34 -10.84 -2.20 4.88
C THR A 34 -9.93 -3.17 5.64
N GLN A 35 -9.83 -4.42 5.20
CA GLN A 35 -8.95 -5.40 5.86
C GLN A 35 -7.49 -4.96 5.87
N VAL A 36 -6.97 -4.51 4.73
CA VAL A 36 -5.57 -4.08 4.62
C VAL A 36 -5.30 -2.84 5.47
N TYR A 37 -6.15 -1.82 5.34
CA TYR A 37 -5.99 -0.57 6.04
C TYR A 37 -6.10 -0.77 7.56
N SER A 38 -7.18 -1.39 8.03
CA SER A 38 -7.43 -1.61 9.46
C SER A 38 -6.38 -2.51 10.08
N SER A 39 -5.93 -3.57 9.39
CA SER A 39 -4.88 -4.46 9.93
C SER A 39 -3.56 -3.73 10.13
N HIS A 40 -3.16 -2.84 9.20
CA HIS A 40 -1.94 -2.07 9.36
C HIS A 40 -2.09 -1.01 10.45
N ARG A 41 -3.12 -0.17 10.37
CA ARG A 41 -3.35 0.91 11.33
C ARG A 41 -3.51 0.39 12.77
N TYR A 42 -4.11 -0.79 12.94
CA TYR A 42 -4.21 -1.42 14.26
C TYR A 42 -2.85 -1.82 14.84
N GLN A 43 -1.88 -2.17 14.00
CA GLN A 43 -0.53 -2.53 14.46
C GLN A 43 0.28 -1.31 14.92
N SER A 44 0.07 -0.14 14.30
CA SER A 44 0.84 1.05 14.61
C SER A 44 0.17 2.32 14.09
N LEU A 45 0.24 3.40 14.89
CA LEU A 45 -0.06 4.76 14.45
C LEU A 45 1.15 5.45 13.79
N LYS A 46 2.34 4.86 13.94
CA LYS A 46 3.59 5.34 13.37
C LYS A 46 3.85 4.74 11.99
N PRO A 47 4.63 5.42 11.13
CA PRO A 47 4.96 4.93 9.81
C PRO A 47 5.74 3.63 9.91
N GLY A 48 5.44 2.68 9.04
CA GLY A 48 6.04 1.36 9.17
C GLY A 48 5.63 0.36 8.12
N PHE A 49 6.32 -0.77 8.15
CA PHE A 49 6.04 -1.93 7.31
C PHE A 49 5.22 -2.97 8.08
N ALA A 50 4.19 -3.52 7.43
CA ALA A 50 3.40 -4.62 7.95
C ALA A 50 3.26 -5.73 6.91
N SER A 51 3.19 -6.96 7.40
CA SER A 51 2.81 -8.15 6.62
C SER A 51 1.50 -8.71 7.17
N ILE A 52 0.53 -8.88 6.29
CA ILE A 52 -0.83 -9.33 6.59
C ILE A 52 -1.09 -10.61 5.79
N SER A 53 -1.44 -11.68 6.51
CA SER A 53 -1.83 -12.93 5.88
C SER A 53 -3.34 -12.94 5.68
N LEU A 54 -3.81 -12.95 4.44
CA LEU A 54 -5.22 -13.09 4.10
C LEU A 54 -5.52 -14.55 3.70
N LYS A 55 -6.81 -14.92 3.69
CA LYS A 55 -7.26 -16.29 3.34
C LYS A 55 -6.69 -16.75 2.00
N ASN A 56 -6.66 -15.87 0.99
CA ASN A 56 -6.28 -16.23 -0.37
C ASN A 56 -4.94 -15.67 -0.82
N ASN A 57 -4.44 -14.62 -0.19
CA ASN A 57 -3.30 -13.84 -0.67
C ASN A 57 -2.45 -13.44 0.55
N LYS A 58 -1.20 -13.05 0.32
CA LYS A 58 -0.46 -12.28 1.33
C LYS A 58 -0.49 -10.82 0.93
N VAL A 59 -0.51 -9.92 1.90
CA VAL A 59 -0.37 -8.49 1.66
C VAL A 59 0.81 -7.99 2.46
N VAL A 60 1.65 -7.20 1.82
CA VAL A 60 2.62 -6.36 2.53
C VAL A 60 2.23 -4.92 2.32
N SER A 61 2.48 -4.07 3.31
CA SER A 61 2.07 -2.68 3.22
C SER A 61 3.03 -1.78 3.97
N PHE A 62 3.04 -0.52 3.57
CA PHE A 62 3.70 0.58 4.24
C PHE A 62 2.64 1.61 4.64
N PHE A 63 2.54 1.90 5.93
CA PHE A 63 1.67 2.95 6.45
C PHE A 63 2.49 4.22 6.60
N SER A 64 1.91 5.33 6.16
CA SER A 64 2.59 6.62 6.20
C SER A 64 2.57 7.29 7.56
N GLY A 65 1.75 6.82 8.51
CA GLY A 65 1.61 7.40 9.85
C GLY A 65 0.47 8.43 9.94
N VAL A 66 0.15 8.82 11.18
CA VAL A 66 -0.87 9.84 11.51
C VAL A 66 -0.36 10.82 12.57
N GLY A 67 -0.95 12.01 12.62
CA GLY A 67 -0.61 13.06 13.59
C GLY A 67 0.71 13.75 13.24
N ALA A 68 1.60 13.91 14.23
CA ALA A 68 2.90 14.57 14.02
C ALA A 68 3.96 13.67 13.37
N ASP A 69 3.75 12.35 13.40
CA ASP A 69 4.74 11.34 12.99
C ASP A 69 4.33 10.70 11.64
N TYR A 70 4.21 11.47 10.56
CA TYR A 70 3.96 10.91 9.21
C TYR A 70 5.12 11.11 8.23
N ILE A 71 5.17 10.28 7.20
CA ILE A 71 6.14 10.36 6.09
C ILE A 71 5.40 10.82 4.83
N SER A 72 5.79 12.01 4.34
CA SER A 72 5.34 12.65 3.09
C SER A 72 3.84 13.01 3.02
N ALA A 73 2.94 12.09 3.37
CA ALA A 73 1.51 12.32 3.42
C ALA A 73 0.86 11.58 4.60
N GLU A 74 -0.11 12.19 5.25
CA GLU A 74 -0.75 11.62 6.45
C GLU A 74 -1.84 10.60 6.10
N ASN A 75 -1.93 9.50 6.86
CA ASN A 75 -3.07 8.59 6.85
C ASN A 75 -3.27 7.79 5.54
N TYR A 76 -2.15 7.42 4.90
CA TYR A 76 -2.10 6.59 3.68
C TYR A 76 -1.47 5.22 3.93
N VAL A 77 -1.93 4.23 3.17
CA VAL A 77 -1.33 2.89 3.12
C VAL A 77 -0.99 2.55 1.67
N VAL A 78 0.28 2.27 1.40
CA VAL A 78 0.73 1.68 0.14
C VAL A 78 0.86 0.18 0.34
N ALA A 79 0.10 -0.62 -0.40
CA ALA A 79 0.02 -2.07 -0.21
C ALA A 79 0.35 -2.84 -1.48
N LEU A 80 1.04 -3.97 -1.32
CA LEU A 80 1.27 -4.96 -2.36
C LEU A 80 0.49 -6.22 -2.06
N LEU A 81 -0.35 -6.59 -3.01
CA LEU A 81 -0.97 -7.91 -3.06
C LEU A 81 0.07 -8.90 -3.57
N LEU A 82 0.33 -9.94 -2.81
CA LEU A 82 1.27 -10.99 -3.15
C LEU A 82 0.54 -12.32 -3.32
N ARG A 83 1.10 -13.19 -4.16
CA ARG A 83 0.68 -14.60 -4.21
C ARG A 83 0.99 -15.31 -2.89
N ARG A 84 0.32 -16.42 -2.60
CA ARG A 84 0.49 -17.17 -1.33
C ARG A 84 1.90 -17.72 -1.13
N ASP A 85 2.58 -18.07 -2.22
CA ASP A 85 3.93 -18.65 -2.25
C ASP A 85 5.04 -17.61 -2.03
N GLU A 86 4.72 -16.32 -2.04
CA GLU A 86 5.70 -15.26 -1.86
C GLU A 86 6.16 -15.08 -0.40
N LYS A 87 7.37 -14.53 -0.26
CA LYS A 87 8.01 -14.20 1.02
C LYS A 87 7.88 -12.70 1.30
N PRO A 88 7.02 -12.29 2.27
CA PRO A 88 6.78 -10.87 2.60
C PRO A 88 8.04 -10.04 2.87
N ASN A 89 9.00 -10.61 3.61
CA ASN A 89 10.18 -9.88 4.06
C ASN A 89 11.08 -9.37 2.93
N LYS A 90 11.02 -9.96 1.73
CA LYS A 90 11.78 -9.48 0.56
C LYS A 90 11.42 -8.05 0.17
N TYR A 91 10.17 -7.65 0.43
CA TYR A 91 9.64 -6.37 -0.03
C TYR A 91 9.83 -5.25 1.00
N ARG A 92 10.36 -5.53 2.20
CA ARG A 92 10.41 -4.55 3.30
C ARG A 92 11.12 -3.25 2.91
N GLU A 93 12.36 -3.35 2.44
CA GLU A 93 13.19 -2.17 2.15
C GLU A 93 12.71 -1.47 0.88
N ILE A 94 12.46 -2.22 -0.20
CA ILE A 94 12.01 -1.64 -1.47
C ILE A 94 10.62 -0.99 -1.37
N LEU A 95 9.70 -1.58 -0.60
CA LEU A 95 8.37 -1.00 -0.41
C LEU A 95 8.43 0.29 0.37
N LYS A 96 9.34 0.43 1.35
CA LYS A 96 9.55 1.69 2.06
C LYS A 96 9.98 2.80 1.10
N THR A 97 10.95 2.53 0.23
CA THR A 97 11.44 3.49 -0.77
C THR A 97 10.35 3.88 -1.76
N ILE A 98 9.66 2.88 -2.32
CA ILE A 98 8.60 3.12 -3.31
C ILE A 98 7.38 3.81 -2.69
N ALA A 99 7.03 3.47 -1.45
CA ALA A 99 5.97 4.15 -0.73
C ALA A 99 6.31 5.63 -0.52
N ALA A 100 7.53 5.97 -0.08
CA ALA A 100 7.96 7.36 0.04
C ALA A 100 7.82 8.09 -1.32
N GLU A 101 8.27 7.47 -2.41
CA GLU A 101 8.17 8.06 -3.74
C GLU A 101 6.72 8.30 -4.21
N ILE A 102 5.82 7.36 -3.93
CA ILE A 102 4.39 7.49 -4.22
C ILE A 102 3.79 8.63 -3.39
N LEU A 103 4.09 8.66 -2.09
CA LEU A 103 3.53 9.62 -1.15
C LEU A 103 4.02 11.05 -1.43
N ASP A 104 5.27 11.24 -1.84
CA ASP A 104 5.80 12.54 -2.30
C ASP A 104 5.06 13.08 -3.53
N LYS A 105 4.49 12.19 -4.35
CA LYS A 105 3.74 12.51 -5.57
C LYS A 105 2.22 12.36 -5.39
N ILE A 106 1.75 12.25 -4.15
CA ILE A 106 0.33 12.05 -3.86
C ILE A 106 -0.49 13.29 -4.24
N GLN A 107 0.09 14.48 -4.03
CA GLN A 107 -0.52 15.75 -4.39
C GLN A 107 -0.74 15.80 -5.92
N ASP A 108 -1.94 16.22 -6.32
CA ASP A 108 -2.41 16.26 -7.71
C ASP A 108 -2.51 14.89 -8.43
N GLY A 109 -2.38 13.76 -7.71
CA GLY A 109 -2.49 12.43 -8.30
C GLY A 109 -1.37 12.05 -9.27
N LYS A 110 -0.24 12.77 -9.24
CA LYS A 110 0.92 12.55 -10.13
C LYS A 110 1.51 11.15 -9.96
N PHE A 111 1.38 10.55 -8.78
CA PHE A 111 1.82 9.18 -8.50
C PHE A 111 1.22 8.15 -9.47
N LYS A 112 0.00 8.37 -9.99
CA LYS A 112 -0.67 7.44 -10.91
C LYS A 112 0.13 7.19 -12.19
N ARG A 113 0.90 8.19 -12.65
CA ARG A 113 1.72 8.11 -13.87
C ARG A 113 2.98 7.27 -13.66
N VAL A 114 3.53 7.26 -12.45
CA VAL A 114 4.76 6.53 -12.11
C VAL A 114 4.47 5.14 -11.52
N LEU A 115 3.23 4.89 -11.09
CA LEU A 115 2.82 3.63 -10.46
C LEU A 115 3.15 2.37 -11.29
N PRO A 116 2.98 2.35 -12.64
CA PRO A 116 3.36 1.18 -13.44
C PRO A 116 4.86 0.88 -13.41
N ASP A 117 5.70 1.91 -13.48
CA ASP A 117 7.17 1.77 -13.45
C ASP A 117 7.63 1.30 -12.07
N LEU A 118 7.10 1.89 -10.99
CA LEU A 118 7.39 1.47 -9.63
C LEU A 118 6.95 0.02 -9.36
N TYR A 119 5.79 -0.38 -9.88
CA TYR A 119 5.34 -1.77 -9.79
C TYR A 119 6.27 -2.72 -10.56
N LYS A 120 6.77 -2.30 -11.73
CA LYS A 120 7.73 -3.10 -12.51
C LYS A 120 9.01 -3.37 -11.73
N ASP A 121 9.48 -2.42 -10.94
CA ASP A 121 10.66 -2.62 -10.10
C ASP A 121 10.39 -3.58 -8.94
N LEU A 122 9.20 -3.51 -8.33
CA LEU A 122 8.76 -4.49 -7.32
C LEU A 122 8.59 -5.90 -7.89
N ALA A 123 8.19 -6.02 -9.15
CA ALA A 123 7.98 -7.31 -9.80
C ALA A 123 9.29 -8.06 -10.12
N LYS A 124 10.45 -7.39 -10.05
CA LYS A 124 11.78 -7.98 -10.30
C LYS A 124 12.41 -8.63 -9.06
N ILE A 125 11.81 -8.47 -7.87
CA ILE A 125 12.23 -9.03 -6.57
C ILE A 125 11.81 -10.51 -6.41
#